data_AF-A0A9X4MJ89-F1
#
_entry.id   AF-A0A9X4MJ89-F1
#
_cell.length_a   1.000
_cell.length_b   1.000
_cell.length_c   1.000
_cell.angle_alpha   90.00
_cell.angle_beta   90.00
_cell.angle_gamma   90.00
#
_symmetry.space_group_name_H-M   'P 1'
#
loop_
_entity.id
_entity.type
_entity.pdbx_description
1 polymer ?
#
loop_
_entity_poly.entity_id
_entity_poly.type
_entity_poly.pdbx_seq_one_letter_code
_entity_poly.pdbx_strand_id
1 'polypeptide(L)'
;MMCKGETISGPDFFRLLYEDDKFCAELGRAVLAAGRLESLLKQYIAKHAPETNMSKAALGELIKFARKHTLLHQMLPALETLKDQRNYLTHNIHALLSGLIEETILERSGLLDSDIHTYTERAWQLKENLNGLADIINENHT
;
A
#
# COMPACT_ATOMS: atom_id res chain seq x y z
N MET A 1 23.05 -5.37 0.79
CA MET A 1 23.69 -6.32 -0.13
C MET A 1 24.25 -5.57 -1.34
N MET A 2 25.28 -6.07 -2.04
CA MET A 2 25.71 -5.52 -3.34
C MET A 2 25.08 -6.35 -4.46
N CYS A 3 24.16 -5.75 -5.23
CA CYS A 3 23.53 -6.39 -6.39
C CYS A 3 24.43 -6.30 -7.62
N LYS A 4 24.36 -7.28 -8.51
CA LYS A 4 25.21 -7.41 -9.71
C LYS A 4 24.48 -7.14 -11.03
N GLY A 5 23.16 -6.99 -11.00
CA GLY A 5 22.31 -6.92 -12.20
C GLY A 5 22.08 -8.29 -12.84
N GLU A 6 22.17 -9.37 -12.05
CA GLU A 6 22.03 -10.74 -12.55
C GLU A 6 20.56 -11.17 -12.52
N THR A 7 20.13 -11.92 -13.54
CA THR A 7 18.77 -12.46 -13.60
C THR A 7 18.53 -13.43 -12.45
N ILE A 8 17.36 -13.33 -11.83
CA ILE A 8 17.01 -14.09 -10.63
C ILE A 8 15.59 -14.65 -10.74
N SER A 9 15.37 -15.83 -10.15
CA SER A 9 14.03 -16.43 -10.08
C SER A 9 13.14 -15.61 -9.13
N GLY A 10 11.82 -15.61 -9.35
CA GLY A 10 10.90 -14.92 -8.45
C GLY A 10 10.99 -15.38 -6.98
N PRO A 11 11.03 -16.70 -6.67
CA PRO A 11 11.25 -17.17 -5.30
C PRO A 11 12.57 -16.70 -4.67
N ASP A 12 13.67 -16.69 -5.44
CA ASP A 12 14.95 -16.17 -4.94
C ASP A 12 14.94 -14.66 -4.76
N PHE A 13 14.27 -13.93 -5.65
CA PHE A 13 14.07 -12.49 -5.52
C PHE A 13 13.21 -12.15 -4.30
N PHE A 14 12.19 -12.94 -3.99
CA PHE A 14 11.40 -12.78 -2.78
C PHE A 14 12.25 -12.96 -1.52
N ARG A 15 13.12 -13.98 -1.48
CA ARG A 15 14.07 -14.16 -0.38
C ARG A 15 14.99 -12.95 -0.23
N LEU A 16 15.49 -12.44 -1.35
CA LEU A 16 16.33 -11.24 -1.41
C LEU A 16 15.60 -9.99 -0.86
N LEU A 17 14.32 -9.80 -1.20
CA LEU A 17 13.49 -8.74 -0.60
C LEU A 17 13.29 -8.94 0.90
N TYR A 18 12.99 -10.17 1.31
CA TYR A 18 12.73 -10.51 2.71
C TYR A 18 13.96 -10.32 3.62
N GLU A 19 15.16 -10.52 3.07
CA GLU A 19 16.43 -10.36 3.78
C GLU A 19 16.98 -8.92 3.73
N ASP A 20 16.38 -8.00 2.95
CA ASP A 20 16.86 -6.62 2.85
C ASP A 20 16.21 -5.69 3.86
N ASP A 21 17.02 -5.25 4.82
CA ASP A 21 16.61 -4.37 5.91
C ASP A 21 15.96 -3.06 5.42
N LYS A 22 16.41 -2.52 4.28
CA LYS A 22 15.88 -1.24 3.77
C LYS A 22 14.48 -1.43 3.20
N PHE A 23 14.30 -2.44 2.37
CA PHE A 23 12.99 -2.82 1.85
C PHE A 23 12.01 -3.10 2.99
N CYS A 24 12.40 -3.96 3.94
CA CYS A 24 11.56 -4.31 5.09
C CYS A 24 11.22 -3.08 5.96
N ALA A 25 12.19 -2.19 6.18
CA ALA A 25 11.94 -0.96 6.93
C ALA A 25 10.95 -0.02 6.21
N GLU A 26 11.09 0.19 4.91
CA GLU A 26 10.15 1.02 4.14
C GLU A 26 8.76 0.38 4.04
N LEU A 27 8.68 -0.94 3.84
CA LEU A 27 7.40 -1.65 3.83
C LEU A 27 6.71 -1.56 5.20
N GLY A 28 7.44 -1.73 6.29
CA GLY A 28 6.92 -1.56 7.65
C GLY A 28 6.39 -0.13 7.89
N ARG A 29 7.12 0.89 7.43
CA ARG A 29 6.67 2.29 7.49
C ARG A 29 5.40 2.51 6.66
N ALA A 30 5.29 1.91 5.48
CA ALA A 30 4.09 1.98 4.64
C ALA A 30 2.88 1.33 5.33
N VAL A 31 3.05 0.18 6.00
CA VAL A 31 2.00 -0.47 6.78
C VAL A 31 1.49 0.43 7.92
N LEU A 32 2.40 1.08 8.65
CA LEU A 32 2.04 2.03 9.71
C LEU A 32 1.31 3.27 9.15
N ALA A 33 1.77 3.82 8.02
CA ALA A 33 1.12 4.93 7.34
C ALA A 33 -0.31 4.57 6.89
N ALA A 34 -0.52 3.33 6.41
CA ALA A 34 -1.86 2.84 6.06
C ALA A 34 -2.77 2.78 7.29
N GLY A 35 -2.28 2.29 8.43
CA GLY A 35 -3.05 2.27 9.68
C GLY A 35 -3.42 3.67 10.19
N ARG A 36 -2.51 4.64 10.02
CA ARG A 36 -2.78 6.06 10.30
C ARG A 36 -3.90 6.61 9.42
N LEU A 37 -3.80 6.41 8.10
CA LEU A 37 -4.82 6.84 7.14
C LEU A 37 -6.19 6.22 7.45
N GLU A 38 -6.25 4.91 7.70
CA GLU A 38 -7.49 4.22 8.06
C GLU A 38 -8.13 4.79 9.34
N SER A 39 -7.32 5.13 10.34
CA SER A 39 -7.80 5.71 11.60
C SER A 39 -8.42 7.09 11.38
N LEU A 40 -7.79 7.94 10.57
CA LEU A 40 -8.29 9.27 10.24
C LEU A 40 -9.55 9.21 9.37
N LEU A 41 -9.58 8.29 8.39
CA LEU A 41 -10.78 8.03 7.59
C LEU A 41 -11.98 7.61 8.47
N LYS A 42 -11.75 6.72 9.44
CA LYS A 42 -12.80 6.32 10.40
C LYS A 42 -13.34 7.51 11.16
N GLN A 43 -12.46 8.36 11.69
CA GLN A 43 -12.88 9.58 12.39
C GLN A 43 -13.67 10.51 11.45
N TYR A 44 -13.23 10.65 10.20
CA TYR A 44 -13.83 11.59 9.24
C TYR A 44 -15.23 11.13 8.87
N ILE A 45 -15.37 9.86 8.53
CA ILE A 45 -16.66 9.27 8.20
C ILE A 45 -17.58 9.28 9.43
N ALA A 46 -17.09 9.01 10.64
CA ALA A 46 -17.93 9.03 11.84
C ALA A 46 -18.50 10.43 12.13
N LYS A 47 -17.73 11.49 11.87
CA LYS A 47 -18.17 12.89 12.00
C LYS A 47 -19.29 13.26 11.01
N HIS A 48 -19.24 12.71 9.79
CA HIS A 48 -20.17 13.09 8.71
C HIS A 48 -21.30 12.07 8.45
N ALA A 49 -21.15 10.84 8.94
CA ALA A 49 -22.08 9.72 8.79
C ALA A 49 -22.10 8.84 10.06
N PRO A 50 -22.61 9.39 11.19
CA PRO A 50 -22.47 8.79 12.53
C PRO A 50 -23.16 7.42 12.70
N GLU A 51 -24.15 7.10 11.87
CA GLU A 51 -24.87 5.82 11.88
C GLU A 51 -24.02 4.64 11.33
N THR A 52 -22.81 4.91 10.83
CA THR A 52 -21.96 3.90 10.17
C THR A 52 -21.10 3.14 11.18
N ASN A 53 -21.39 1.86 11.41
CA ASN A 53 -20.51 1.00 12.23
C ASN A 53 -19.23 0.61 11.45
N MET A 54 -18.11 1.23 11.81
CA MET A 54 -16.80 1.02 11.14
C MET A 54 -15.75 0.36 12.04
N SER A 55 -16.15 -0.20 13.18
CA SER A 55 -15.22 -0.72 14.20
C SER A 55 -14.19 -1.72 13.64
N LYS A 56 -14.58 -2.52 12.64
CA LYS A 56 -13.71 -3.51 11.96
C LYS A 56 -13.41 -3.18 10.50
N ALA A 57 -13.76 -1.98 10.03
CA ALA A 57 -13.55 -1.61 8.64
C ALA A 57 -12.05 -1.39 8.35
N ALA A 58 -11.53 -2.07 7.33
CA ALA A 58 -10.22 -1.80 6.73
C ALA A 58 -10.37 -0.78 5.57
N LEU A 59 -9.26 -0.30 5.01
CA LEU A 59 -9.23 0.74 3.98
C LEU A 59 -10.25 0.53 2.85
N GLY A 60 -10.37 -0.69 2.32
CA GLY A 60 -11.33 -1.00 1.26
C GLY A 60 -12.79 -0.78 1.66
N GLU A 61 -13.18 -1.14 2.90
CA GLU A 61 -14.53 -0.90 3.40
C GLU A 61 -14.77 0.59 3.71
N LEU A 62 -13.75 1.30 4.22
CA LEU A 62 -13.82 2.73 4.45
C LEU A 62 -14.04 3.52 3.15
N ILE A 63 -13.38 3.12 2.06
CA ILE A 63 -13.59 3.71 0.73
C ILE A 63 -15.02 3.46 0.24
N LYS A 64 -15.57 2.26 0.46
CA LYS A 64 -16.98 1.96 0.14
C LYS A 64 -17.95 2.84 0.93
N PHE A 65 -17.70 3.04 2.22
CA PHE A 65 -18.52 3.94 3.04
C PHE A 65 -18.44 5.39 2.56
N ALA A 66 -17.22 5.90 2.32
CA ALA A 66 -17.03 7.25 1.80
C ALA A 66 -17.80 7.45 0.49
N ARG A 67 -17.71 6.49 -0.44
CA ARG A 67 -18.48 6.49 -1.70
C ARG A 67 -19.99 6.49 -1.48
N LYS A 68 -20.49 5.61 -0.60
CA LYS A 68 -21.94 5.48 -0.30
C LYS A 68 -22.53 6.79 0.25
N HIS A 69 -21.76 7.52 1.04
CA HIS A 69 -22.17 8.78 1.66
C HIS A 69 -21.71 10.02 0.89
N THR A 70 -21.20 9.86 -0.34
CA THR A 70 -20.70 10.95 -1.20
C THR A 70 -19.61 11.81 -0.53
N LEU A 71 -18.83 11.20 0.36
CA LEU A 71 -17.69 11.81 1.03
C LEU A 71 -16.42 11.62 0.20
N LEU A 72 -15.50 12.59 0.30
CA LEU A 72 -14.15 12.50 -0.29
C LEU A 72 -14.14 12.21 -1.80
N HIS A 73 -15.16 12.63 -2.55
CA HIS A 73 -15.35 12.26 -3.96
C HIS A 73 -14.09 12.47 -4.83
N GLN A 74 -13.39 13.59 -4.62
CA GLN A 74 -12.16 13.93 -5.35
C GLN A 74 -10.96 13.03 -4.97
N MET A 75 -10.94 12.48 -3.75
CA MET A 75 -9.86 11.64 -3.24
C MET A 75 -10.12 10.14 -3.47
N LEU A 76 -11.35 9.72 -3.76
CA LEU A 76 -11.70 8.30 -3.97
C LEU A 76 -10.80 7.60 -4.99
N PRO A 77 -10.47 8.17 -6.17
CA PRO A 77 -9.57 7.51 -7.12
C PRO A 77 -8.17 7.28 -6.57
N ALA A 78 -7.64 8.24 -5.80
CA ALA A 78 -6.33 8.11 -5.16
C ALA A 78 -6.37 7.05 -4.05
N LEU A 79 -7.41 7.03 -3.22
CA LEU A 79 -7.60 6.03 -2.17
C LEU A 79 -7.70 4.60 -2.73
N GLU A 80 -8.41 4.40 -3.85
CA GLU A 80 -8.48 3.09 -4.51
C GLU A 80 -7.12 2.64 -5.03
N THR A 81 -6.38 3.55 -5.69
CA THR A 81 -5.02 3.28 -6.15
C THR A 81 -4.10 2.87 -4.99
N LEU A 82 -4.12 3.62 -3.87
CA LEU A 82 -3.29 3.29 -2.71
C LEU A 82 -3.69 1.98 -2.05
N LYS A 83 -5.00 1.68 -2.00
CA LYS A 83 -5.51 0.40 -1.49
C LYS A 83 -4.97 -0.75 -2.33
N ASP A 84 -4.97 -0.62 -3.66
CA ASP A 84 -4.45 -1.65 -4.56
C ASP A 84 -2.92 -1.80 -4.42
N GLN A 85 -2.16 -0.69 -4.40
CA GLN A 85 -0.72 -0.71 -4.18
C GLN A 85 -0.32 -1.32 -2.83
N ARG A 86 -1.01 -0.92 -1.74
CA ARG A 86 -0.80 -1.49 -0.41
C ARG A 86 -1.11 -2.98 -0.38
N ASN A 87 -2.24 -3.39 -0.95
CA ASN A 87 -2.60 -4.81 -1.00
C ASN A 87 -1.54 -5.61 -1.76
N TYR A 88 -1.02 -5.04 -2.84
CA TYR A 88 -0.01 -5.69 -3.62
C TYR A 88 1.30 -5.89 -2.85
N LEU A 89 1.88 -4.82 -2.31
CA LEU A 89 3.16 -4.87 -1.60
C LEU A 89 3.09 -5.67 -0.29
N THR A 90 1.94 -5.70 0.37
CA THR A 90 1.80 -6.33 1.70
C THR A 90 1.24 -7.75 1.67
N HIS A 91 0.42 -8.10 0.67
CA HIS A 91 -0.28 -9.40 0.63
C HIS A 91 0.04 -10.23 -0.60
N ASN A 92 0.31 -9.61 -1.75
CA ASN A 92 0.39 -10.33 -3.02
C ASN A 92 1.82 -10.52 -3.55
N ILE A 93 2.82 -9.86 -2.98
CA ILE A 93 4.20 -9.88 -3.49
C ILE A 93 4.76 -11.30 -3.62
N HIS A 94 4.55 -12.15 -2.61
CA HIS A 94 4.98 -13.55 -2.65
C HIS A 94 4.22 -14.35 -3.71
N ALA A 95 2.91 -14.14 -3.82
CA ALA A 95 2.07 -14.82 -4.80
C ALA A 95 2.46 -14.44 -6.23
N LEU A 96 2.76 -13.16 -6.49
CA LEU A 96 3.25 -12.66 -7.76
C LEU A 96 4.59 -13.33 -8.12
N LEU A 97 5.57 -13.24 -7.22
CA LEU A 97 6.91 -13.75 -7.46
C LEU A 97 6.95 -15.27 -7.55
N SER A 98 5.97 -15.96 -6.94
CA SER A 98 5.77 -17.40 -7.10
C SER A 98 4.96 -17.77 -8.36
N GLY A 99 4.51 -16.81 -9.15
CA GLY A 99 3.70 -17.02 -10.36
C GLY A 99 2.28 -17.53 -10.10
N LEU A 100 1.74 -17.33 -8.89
CA LEU A 100 0.38 -17.74 -8.50
C LEU A 100 -0.70 -16.75 -8.95
N ILE A 101 -0.31 -15.52 -9.29
CA ILE A 101 -1.20 -14.49 -9.85
C ILE A 101 -0.57 -13.88 -11.10
N GLU A 102 -1.40 -13.26 -11.93
CA GLU A 102 -0.95 -12.53 -13.11
C GLU A 102 -0.08 -11.31 -12.74
N GLU A 103 0.77 -10.91 -13.68
CA GLU A 103 1.56 -9.69 -13.54
C GLU A 103 0.64 -8.47 -13.42
N THR A 104 1.00 -7.52 -12.55
CA THR A 104 0.19 -6.33 -12.31
C THR A 104 1.02 -5.06 -12.51
N ILE A 105 1.21 -4.25 -11.46
CA ILE A 105 1.96 -2.99 -11.48
C ILE A 105 3.47 -3.23 -11.35
N LEU A 106 3.90 -4.35 -10.73
CA LEU A 106 5.30 -4.76 -10.72
C LEU A 106 5.51 -6.01 -11.58
N GLU A 107 6.69 -6.04 -12.17
CA GLU A 107 7.17 -7.11 -13.05
C GLU A 107 7.34 -8.40 -12.25
N ARG A 108 6.90 -9.53 -12.81
CA ARG A 108 7.12 -10.87 -12.22
C ARG A 108 8.26 -11.62 -12.90
N SER A 109 8.66 -11.18 -14.08
CA SER A 109 9.57 -11.89 -14.98
C SER A 109 10.68 -10.97 -15.46
N GLY A 110 11.81 -11.55 -15.85
CA GLY A 110 13.00 -10.76 -16.20
C GLY A 110 13.66 -10.05 -15.01
N LEU A 111 13.34 -10.46 -13.78
CA LEU A 111 13.82 -9.86 -12.55
C LEU A 111 15.35 -9.89 -12.50
N LEU A 112 15.93 -8.76 -12.13
CA LEU A 112 17.33 -8.60 -11.78
C LEU A 112 17.45 -8.45 -10.26
N ASP A 113 18.52 -8.97 -9.67
CA ASP A 113 18.80 -8.79 -8.24
C ASP A 113 18.86 -7.30 -7.81
N SER A 114 19.20 -6.40 -8.74
CA SER A 114 19.19 -4.94 -8.55
C SER A 114 17.79 -4.32 -8.46
N ASP A 115 16.74 -5.01 -8.92
CA ASP A 115 15.37 -4.49 -8.91
C ASP A 115 14.82 -4.34 -7.48
N ILE A 116 15.52 -4.89 -6.50
CA ILE A 116 15.26 -4.63 -5.08
C ILE A 116 15.19 -3.13 -4.77
N HIS A 117 15.99 -2.32 -5.46
CA HIS A 117 15.97 -0.87 -5.30
C HIS A 117 14.65 -0.28 -5.77
N THR A 118 14.13 -0.75 -6.90
CA THR A 118 12.80 -0.37 -7.40
C THR A 118 11.72 -0.74 -6.40
N TYR A 119 11.73 -1.97 -5.88
CA TYR A 119 10.74 -2.42 -4.89
C TYR A 119 10.81 -1.62 -3.58
N THR A 120 12.02 -1.26 -3.14
CA THR A 120 12.23 -0.39 -1.98
C THR A 120 11.68 1.01 -2.23
N GLU A 121 11.94 1.58 -3.40
CA GLU A 121 11.39 2.88 -3.79
C GLU A 121 9.86 2.85 -3.85
N ARG A 122 9.25 1.76 -4.33
CA ARG A 122 7.79 1.60 -4.35
C ARG A 122 7.19 1.56 -2.95
N ALA A 123 7.85 0.89 -2.00
CA ALA A 123 7.44 0.91 -0.60
C ALA A 123 7.54 2.32 0.00
N TRP A 124 8.63 3.04 -0.30
CA TRP A 124 8.82 4.43 0.12
C TRP A 124 7.75 5.36 -0.47
N GLN A 125 7.48 5.29 -1.77
CA GLN A 125 6.45 6.08 -2.47
C GLN A 125 5.06 5.81 -1.89
N LEU A 126 4.72 4.54 -1.63
CA LEU A 126 3.47 4.16 -1.00
C LEU A 126 3.32 4.83 0.37
N LYS A 127 4.37 4.77 1.21
CA LYS A 127 4.39 5.41 2.52
C LYS A 127 4.18 6.92 2.43
N GLU A 128 4.89 7.62 1.54
CA GLU A 128 4.71 9.07 1.35
C GLU A 128 3.29 9.41 0.90
N ASN A 129 2.74 8.69 -0.09
CA ASN A 129 1.39 8.96 -0.58
C ASN A 129 0.31 8.70 0.48
N LEU A 130 0.46 7.63 1.27
CA LEU A 130 -0.46 7.32 2.38
C LEU A 130 -0.45 8.43 3.42
N ASN A 131 0.74 8.95 3.77
CA ASN A 131 0.85 10.07 4.70
C ASN A 131 0.29 11.36 4.12
N GLY A 132 0.56 11.67 2.85
CA GLY A 132 0.00 12.86 2.20
C GLY A 132 -1.53 12.87 2.19
N LEU A 133 -2.18 11.74 1.86
CA LEU A 133 -3.64 11.66 1.96
C LEU A 133 -4.15 11.73 3.40
N ALA A 134 -3.42 11.14 4.35
CA ALA A 134 -3.75 11.23 5.77
C ALA A 134 -3.70 12.68 6.26
N ASP A 135 -2.70 13.45 5.85
CA ASP A 135 -2.54 14.85 6.20
C ASP A 135 -3.70 15.69 5.64
N ILE A 136 -4.06 15.49 4.37
CA ILE A 136 -5.23 16.14 3.75
C ILE A 136 -6.51 15.84 4.53
N ILE A 137 -6.74 14.59 4.93
CA ILE A 137 -7.94 14.23 5.72
C ILE A 137 -7.91 14.88 7.10
N ASN A 138 -6.74 14.95 7.73
CA ASN A 138 -6.57 15.54 9.05
C ASN A 138 -6.79 17.07 9.03
N GLU A 139 -6.33 17.77 7.99
CA GLU A 139 -6.56 19.20 7.80
C GLU A 139 -8.05 19.53 7.62
N ASN A 140 -8.79 18.67 6.91
CA ASN A 140 -10.25 18.79 6.74
C ASN A 140 -11.06 18.32 7.98
N HIS A 141 -10.38 17.91 9.05
CA HIS A 141 -11.00 17.44 10.29
C HIS A 141 -11.12 18.53 11.37
N THR A 142 -10.15 19.44 11.41
CA THR A 142 -10.16 20.70 12.19
C THR A 142 -11.21 21.67 11.67
#